data_AF-U2F0U2-F1
#
_entry.id   AF-U2F0U2-F1
#
_cell.length_a   1.000
_cell.length_b   1.000
_cell.length_c   1.000
_cell.angle_alpha   90.00
_cell.angle_beta   90.00
_cell.angle_gamma   90.00
#
_symmetry.space_group_name_H-M   'P 1'
#
loop_
_entity.id
_entity.type
_entity.pdbx_description
1 polymer ?
#
loop_
_entity_poly.entity_id
_entity_poly.type
_entity_poly.pdbx_seq_one_letter_code
_entity_poly.pdbx_strand_id
1 'polypeptide(L)'
;MFIFGVNADTKPAIRAAQRIAGVVDDGIMGEISLAAINKVDEEKFDKEFDRAELEHYNMLIKQNPKLRVYANGWRRRAEAV
;
A
#
# COMPACT_ATOMS: atom_id res chain seq x y z
N MET A 1 -0.89 5.43 -3.67
CA MET A 1 0.28 4.66 -4.19
C MET A 1 1.64 5.37 -4.07
N PHE A 2 1.83 6.58 -4.59
CA PHE A 2 3.15 7.27 -4.58
C PHE A 2 3.73 7.47 -3.16
N ILE A 3 2.93 8.02 -2.24
CA ILE A 3 3.34 8.29 -0.86
C ILE A 3 3.78 7.01 -0.13
N PHE A 4 3.02 5.93 -0.28
CA PHE A 4 3.38 4.63 0.29
C PHE A 4 4.72 4.13 -0.27
N GLY A 5 4.93 4.25 -1.58
CA GLY A 5 6.19 3.88 -2.23
C GLY A 5 7.40 4.67 -1.72
N VAL A 6 7.24 5.96 -1.42
CA VAL A 6 8.31 6.78 -0.84
C VAL A 6 8.61 6.39 0.60
N ASN A 7 7.57 6.10 1.40
CA ASN A 7 7.73 5.79 2.83
C ASN A 7 8.25 4.37 3.09
N ALA A 8 7.89 3.40 2.23
CA ALA A 8 8.06 1.97 2.49
C ALA A 8 8.78 1.20 1.37
N ASP A 9 9.41 1.91 0.43
CA ASP A 9 9.88 1.39 -0.87
C ASP A 9 8.72 1.07 -1.84
N THR A 10 9.04 1.07 -3.13
CA THR A 10 8.12 0.85 -4.24
C THR A 10 7.50 -0.55 -4.23
N LYS A 11 8.27 -1.58 -3.85
CA LYS A 11 7.80 -2.98 -3.90
C LYS A 11 6.60 -3.24 -2.99
N PRO A 12 6.58 -2.87 -1.69
CA PRO A 12 5.39 -3.04 -0.86
C PRO A 12 4.14 -2.35 -1.42
N ALA A 13 4.27 -1.14 -1.95
CA ALA A 13 3.16 -0.41 -2.56
C ALA A 13 2.62 -1.12 -3.81
N ILE A 14 3.49 -1.62 -4.68
CA ILE A 14 3.09 -2.38 -5.88
C ILE A 14 2.40 -3.69 -5.49
N ARG A 15 2.94 -4.43 -4.51
CA ARG A 15 2.34 -5.68 -4.04
C ARG A 15 0.96 -5.48 -3.43
N ALA A 16 0.76 -4.38 -2.70
CA ALA A 16 -0.55 -4.02 -2.18
C ALA A 16 -1.57 -3.84 -3.32
N ALA A 17 -1.22 -3.08 -4.36
CA ALA A 17 -2.08 -2.87 -5.53
C ALA A 17 -2.37 -4.19 -6.27
N GLN A 18 -1.36 -5.03 -6.47
CA GLN A 18 -1.50 -6.34 -7.13
C GLN A 18 -2.45 -7.28 -6.37
N ARG A 19 -2.35 -7.34 -5.03
CA ARG A 19 -3.27 -8.13 -4.20
C ARG A 19 -4.71 -7.66 -4.33
N ILE A 20 -4.95 -6.35 -4.29
CA ILE A 20 -6.28 -5.77 -4.43
C ILE A 20 -6.86 -6.07 -5.82
N ALA A 21 -6.03 -6.01 -6.85
CA ALA A 21 -6.39 -6.34 -8.23
C ALA A 21 -6.52 -7.85 -8.51
N GLY A 22 -6.19 -8.71 -7.54
CA GLY A 22 -6.32 -10.16 -7.66
C GLY A 22 -5.31 -10.82 -8.61
N VAL A 23 -4.13 -10.23 -8.79
CA VAL A 23 -3.04 -10.77 -9.62
C VAL A 23 -1.86 -11.22 -8.75
N VAL A 24 -0.89 -11.88 -9.35
CA VAL A 24 0.36 -12.27 -8.68
C VAL A 24 1.05 -11.03 -8.12
N ASP A 25 1.40 -11.05 -6.82
CA ASP A 25 2.00 -9.94 -6.08
C ASP A 25 3.53 -9.99 -6.06
N ASP A 26 4.14 -10.13 -7.24
CA ASP A 26 5.59 -10.20 -7.39
C ASP A 26 6.32 -8.88 -7.04
N GLY A 27 5.59 -7.76 -7.05
CA GLY A 27 6.12 -6.41 -6.83
C GLY A 27 6.66 -5.76 -8.11
N ILE A 28 6.29 -6.26 -9.28
CA ILE A 28 6.67 -5.74 -10.60
C ILE A 28 5.42 -5.19 -11.29
N MET A 29 5.44 -3.87 -11.58
CA MET A 29 4.34 -3.23 -12.30
C MET A 29 4.49 -3.45 -13.81
N GLY A 30 3.91 -4.55 -14.32
CA GLY A 30 3.83 -4.85 -15.75
C GLY A 30 2.43 -4.66 -16.35
N GLU A 31 2.28 -5.01 -17.62
CA GLU A 31 1.01 -4.85 -18.37
C GLU A 31 -0.17 -5.57 -17.71
N ILE A 32 0.04 -6.77 -17.17
CA ILE A 32 -0.99 -7.55 -16.47
C ILE A 32 -1.47 -6.80 -15.22
N SER A 33 -0.53 -6.32 -14.39
CA SER A 33 -0.83 -5.56 -13.18
C SER A 33 -1.60 -4.28 -13.52
N LEU A 34 -1.14 -3.52 -14.52
CA LEU A 34 -1.80 -2.28 -14.97
C LEU A 34 -3.22 -2.54 -15.47
N ALA A 35 -3.41 -3.56 -16.32
CA ALA A 35 -4.72 -3.92 -16.85
C ALA A 35 -5.69 -4.43 -15.77
N ALA A 36 -5.18 -5.10 -14.73
CA ALA A 36 -6.00 -5.58 -13.62
C ALA A 36 -6.40 -4.43 -12.68
N ILE A 37 -5.46 -3.56 -12.31
CA ILE A 37 -5.71 -2.40 -11.44
C ILE A 37 -6.76 -1.48 -12.09
N ASN A 38 -6.65 -1.20 -13.39
CA ASN A 38 -7.60 -0.35 -14.12
C ASN A 38 -9.03 -0.91 -14.21
N LYS A 39 -9.25 -2.17 -13.81
CA LYS A 39 -10.59 -2.80 -13.75
C LYS A 39 -11.17 -2.84 -12.34
N VAL A 40 -10.38 -2.48 -11.33
CA VAL A 40 -10.88 -2.37 -9.95
C VAL A 40 -11.72 -1.10 -9.84
N ASP A 41 -12.85 -1.21 -9.15
CA ASP A 41 -13.62 -0.04 -8.73
C ASP A 41 -12.74 0.92 -7.92
N GLU A 42 -12.71 2.20 -8.30
CA GLU A 42 -11.78 3.19 -7.75
C GLU A 42 -12.00 3.40 -6.25
N GLU A 43 -13.25 3.60 -5.80
CA GLU A 43 -13.54 3.79 -4.38
C GLU A 43 -13.17 2.56 -3.54
N LYS A 44 -13.39 1.36 -4.08
CA LYS A 44 -12.96 0.12 -3.43
C LYS A 44 -11.44 0.04 -3.37
N PHE A 45 -10.75 0.39 -4.45
CA PHE A 45 -9.29 0.35 -4.52
C PHE A 45 -8.69 1.25 -3.44
N ASP A 46 -9.15 2.51 -3.36
CA ASP A 46 -8.62 3.48 -2.40
C ASP A 46 -8.77 3.00 -0.95
N LYS A 47 -9.98 2.57 -0.56
CA LYS A 47 -10.24 2.08 0.80
C LYS A 47 -9.38 0.86 1.17
N GLU A 48 -9.23 -0.09 0.25
CA GLU A 48 -8.41 -1.29 0.50
C GLU A 48 -6.91 -0.97 0.45
N PHE A 49 -6.50 0.00 -0.36
CA PHE A 49 -5.10 0.42 -0.47
C PHE A 49 -4.65 1.16 0.78
N ASP A 50 -5.46 2.07 1.33
CA ASP A 50 -5.21 2.73 2.61
C ASP A 50 -5.10 1.73 3.75
N ARG A 51 -6.00 0.74 3.77
CA ARG A 51 -5.95 -0.35 4.75
C ARG A 51 -4.63 -1.13 4.63
N ALA A 52 -4.22 -1.49 3.42
CA ALA A 52 -2.97 -2.21 3.19
C ALA A 52 -1.73 -1.39 3.63
N GLU A 53 -1.76 -0.07 3.39
CA GLU A 53 -0.72 0.86 3.84
C GLU A 53 -0.64 0.90 5.39
N LEU A 54 -1.78 1.04 6.08
CA LEU A 54 -1.82 1.02 7.54
C LEU A 54 -1.39 -0.32 8.14
N GLU A 55 -1.82 -1.44 7.55
CA GLU A 55 -1.40 -2.78 7.98
C GLU A 55 0.12 -2.96 7.84
N HIS A 56 0.72 -2.44 6.76
CA HIS A 56 2.17 -2.46 6.58
C HIS A 56 2.90 -1.69 7.68
N TYR A 57 2.47 -0.45 7.97
CA TYR A 57 3.08 0.34 9.04
C TYR A 57 2.93 -0.32 10.42
N ASN A 58 1.76 -0.89 10.72
CA ASN A 58 1.52 -1.63 11.96
C ASN A 58 2.44 -2.84 12.10
N MET A 59 2.68 -3.56 11.00
CA MET A 59 3.63 -4.68 10.95
C MET A 59 5.07 -4.22 11.21
N LEU A 60 5.51 -3.12 10.60
CA LEU A 60 6.82 -2.52 10.88
C LEU A 60 6.99 -2.10 12.35
N ILE A 61 5.97 -1.47 12.94
CA ILE A 61 5.98 -1.09 14.36
C ILE A 61 6.01 -2.32 15.27
N LYS A 62 5.32 -3.39 14.91
CA LYS A 62 5.35 -4.65 15.65
C LYS A 62 6.76 -5.26 15.63
N GLN A 63 7.45 -5.21 14.49
CA GLN A 63 8.83 -5.70 14.35
C GLN A 63 9.87 -4.79 15.03
N ASN A 64 9.68 -3.47 14.96
CA ASN A 64 10.53 -2.48 15.59
C ASN A 64 9.69 -1.41 16.32
N PRO A 65 9.40 -1.61 17.62
CA PRO A 65 8.56 -0.70 18.41
C PRO A 65 9.03 0.75 18.46
N LYS A 66 10.31 1.04 18.18
CA LYS A 66 10.85 2.41 18.13
C LYS A 66 10.20 3.24 17.02
N LEU A 67 9.72 2.61 15.95
CA LEU A 67 9.05 3.28 14.83
C LEU A 67 7.68 3.87 15.20
N ARG A 68 7.14 3.53 16.39
CA ARG A 68 5.84 4.05 16.86
C ARG A 68 5.78 5.57 16.92
N VAL A 69 6.91 6.24 17.09
CA VAL A 69 6.99 7.72 17.03
C VAL A 69 6.46 8.29 15.71
N TYR A 70 6.53 7.52 14.61
CA TYR A 70 6.07 7.94 13.28
C TYR A 70 4.60 7.58 13.00
N ALA A 71 3.95 6.77 13.84
CA ALA A 71 2.65 6.15 13.56
C ALA A 71 1.56 7.16 13.17
N ASN A 72 1.45 8.26 13.93
CA ASN A 72 0.45 9.30 13.66
C ASN A 72 0.73 10.02 12.33
N GLY A 73 2.00 10.26 12.00
CA GLY A 73 2.39 10.92 10.75
C GLY A 73 2.15 10.03 9.53
N TRP A 74 2.45 8.73 9.65
CA TRP A 74 2.16 7.73 8.62
C TRP A 74 0.67 7.59 8.37
N ARG A 75 -0.12 7.44 9.45
CA ARG A 75 -1.58 7.33 9.35
C ARG A 75 -2.21 8.52 8.61
N ARG A 76 -1.85 9.74 9.01
CA ARG A 76 -2.37 10.96 8.36
C ARG A 76 -2.03 11.05 6.88
N ARG A 77 -0.89 10.49 6.46
CA ARG A 77 -0.50 10.48 5.04
C ARG A 77 -1.20 9.42 4.22
N ALA A 78 -1.56 8.29 4.84
CA ALA A 78 -2.42 7.30 4.20
C ALA A 78 -3.82 7.87 3.99
N GLU A 79 -4.42 8.47 5.04
CA GLU A 79 -5.81 8.97 5.02
C GLU A 79 -6.02 10.32 4.28
N ALA A 80 -4.98 10.99 3.81
CA ALA A 80 -5.06 12.34 3.22
C ALA A 80 -5.08 12.36 1.68
N VAL A 81 -5.17 11.19 1.04
CA VAL A 81 -5.13 11.03 -0.42
C VAL A 81 -6.54 10.87 -0.96
#